data_AF-A0A3N5UTV4-F1
#
_entry.id   AF-A0A3N5UTV4-F1
#
_cell.length_a   1.000
_cell.length_b   1.000
_cell.length_c   1.000
_cell.angle_alpha   90.00
_cell.angle_beta   90.00
_cell.angle_gamma   90.00
#
_symmetry.space_group_name_H-M   'P 1'
#
loop_
_entity.id
_entity.type
_entity.pdbx_description
1 polymer ?
#
loop_
_entity_poly.entity_id
_entity_poly.type
_entity_poly.pdbx_seq_one_letter_code
_entity_poly.pdbx_strand_id
1 'polypeptide(L)'
;MKKIFTVFLLLSVLIAWVEVSNARSQTSAAQIVLLDRTGRETTSMVDGNRVQLRMEWPGAVDAETKIEFISPGLTKPLAECVIRAGEDACETPPFPALGWYWNLDGSATPQRTITTTMQAVGSVGGLTVSVAPRPVVMVHGFNSSYKAWATYLGPQGYLAELGLQGFAVGDGQVPGVMNTGSATEPFQRTNTVAQNAAILGEYIDHVQEATGAEKVDLLVHSMGGMISRYYIDRVMTKDNVAQMIILGSPMAGSACSILPAALGLMLPATLEIQPSYMVGIFNQQIIHRKGVPFYALAGTKLLEEVASPCTPVPSDVVVTLDSVKAIPMPVEEIALLHTELNTSREVFEGFVTRRLKTQPGEFEIASDPPPGSNAPSSQQFSRVYTGHLDPGETQDVVINIDPNVTVANFALFDTTRSLTIFVTGASGQRLELDAVENGIIRVDDPSTMIYLGYGFKQPRPGRWAVTLQTSSSTPVSGADFAIAAQFNGGALL
;
A
#
# COMPACT_ATOMS: atom_id res chain seq x y z
N MET A 1 53.16 33.12 -82.57
CA MET A 1 52.37 34.17 -81.87
C MET A 1 52.89 34.31 -80.44
N LYS A 2 53.22 35.54 -80.01
CA LYS A 2 53.42 36.07 -78.63
C LYS A 2 54.43 35.33 -77.72
N LYS A 3 55.64 35.85 -77.50
CA LYS A 3 56.12 37.00 -76.68
C LYS A 3 56.36 36.67 -75.18
N ILE A 4 57.65 36.74 -74.80
CA ILE A 4 58.29 37.47 -73.66
C ILE A 4 57.83 37.15 -72.21
N PHE A 5 58.79 36.92 -71.29
CA PHE A 5 59.06 37.66 -70.02
C PHE A 5 60.04 36.83 -69.14
N THR A 6 61.29 37.27 -68.88
CA THR A 6 61.82 38.27 -67.91
C THR A 6 61.94 37.75 -66.47
N VAL A 7 63.17 37.89 -65.95
CA VAL A 7 63.70 37.64 -64.59
C VAL A 7 63.19 38.67 -63.57
N PHE A 8 62.86 38.25 -62.33
CA PHE A 8 62.88 39.09 -61.10
C PHE A 8 63.04 38.16 -59.88
N LEU A 9 64.20 38.11 -59.23
CA LEU A 9 64.68 38.91 -58.09
C LEU A 9 63.91 38.68 -56.77
N LEU A 10 64.61 38.06 -55.81
CA LEU A 10 64.20 37.88 -54.41
C LEU A 10 63.93 39.23 -53.73
N LEU A 11 62.87 39.28 -52.93
CA LEU A 11 62.75 40.24 -51.83
C LEU A 11 62.22 39.52 -50.58
N SER A 12 63.10 39.38 -49.59
CA SER A 12 62.83 38.88 -48.25
C SER A 12 62.20 39.98 -47.39
N VAL A 13 61.02 39.70 -46.80
CA VAL A 13 60.40 40.52 -45.75
C VAL A 13 60.35 39.69 -44.47
N LEU A 14 61.12 40.11 -43.45
CA LEU A 14 61.01 39.61 -42.09
C LEU A 14 59.70 40.12 -41.47
N ILE A 15 58.86 39.20 -41.00
CA ILE A 15 57.75 39.52 -40.10
C ILE A 15 58.10 38.92 -38.74
N ALA A 16 58.28 39.80 -37.75
CA ALA A 16 58.47 39.42 -36.36
C ALA A 16 57.15 38.84 -35.81
N TRP A 17 57.20 37.59 -35.35
CA TRP A 17 56.10 36.97 -34.60
C TRP A 17 56.13 37.52 -33.18
N VAL A 18 55.13 38.33 -32.83
CA VAL A 18 54.80 38.61 -31.43
C VAL A 18 54.01 37.41 -30.93
N GLU A 19 54.60 36.59 -30.06
CA GLU A 19 53.84 35.62 -29.27
C GLU A 19 52.93 36.38 -28.31
N VAL A 20 51.67 36.57 -28.72
CA VAL A 20 50.61 36.91 -27.78
C VAL A 20 50.29 35.62 -27.02
N SER A 21 50.92 35.47 -25.86
CA SER A 21 50.49 34.52 -24.84
C SER A 21 49.06 34.90 -24.42
N ASN A 22 48.07 34.28 -25.06
CA ASN A 22 46.70 34.25 -24.59
C ASN A 22 46.66 33.46 -23.27
N ALA A 23 46.92 34.15 -22.16
CA ALA A 23 46.47 33.69 -20.86
C ALA A 23 44.94 33.72 -20.88
N ARG A 24 44.32 32.63 -21.36
CA ARG A 24 42.95 32.30 -21.00
C ARG A 24 42.96 32.06 -19.50
N SER A 25 42.58 33.08 -18.73
CA SER A 25 42.05 32.88 -17.39
C SER A 25 40.81 32.00 -17.55
N GLN A 26 40.98 30.69 -17.38
CA GLN A 26 39.87 29.81 -17.06
C GLN A 26 39.52 30.14 -15.60
N THR A 27 38.63 31.10 -15.39
CA THR A 27 37.86 31.14 -14.15
C THR A 27 37.03 29.86 -14.13
N SER A 28 37.47 28.83 -13.41
CA SER A 28 36.66 27.64 -13.18
C SER A 28 35.37 28.10 -12.50
N ALA A 29 34.23 27.94 -13.17
CA ALA A 29 32.95 28.23 -12.54
C ALA A 29 32.74 27.24 -11.38
N ALA A 30 31.96 27.66 -10.38
CA ALA A 30 31.57 26.81 -9.27
C ALA A 30 30.90 25.52 -9.77
N GLN A 31 31.27 24.38 -9.20
CA GLN A 31 30.79 23.06 -9.64
C GLN A 31 29.97 22.37 -8.55
N ILE A 32 28.91 21.68 -8.98
CA ILE A 32 28.08 20.84 -8.13
C ILE A 32 28.28 19.40 -8.59
N VAL A 33 28.59 18.51 -7.66
CA VAL A 33 28.78 17.09 -7.90
C VAL A 33 27.77 16.31 -7.06
N LEU A 34 27.07 15.36 -7.68
CA LEU A 34 26.22 14.41 -6.99
C LEU A 34 27.03 13.13 -6.73
N LEU A 35 27.05 12.69 -5.48
CA LEU A 35 27.71 11.48 -5.05
C LEU A 35 26.66 10.43 -4.68
N ASP A 36 26.85 9.20 -5.13
CA ASP A 36 26.05 8.05 -4.72
C ASP A 36 26.37 7.61 -3.28
N ARG A 37 25.66 6.61 -2.77
CA ARG A 37 25.87 6.06 -1.41
C ARG A 37 27.28 5.53 -1.12
N THR A 38 28.10 5.30 -2.14
CA THR A 38 29.49 4.84 -2.03
C THR A 38 30.50 6.00 -2.15
N GLY A 39 30.02 7.23 -2.31
CA GLY A 39 30.85 8.43 -2.51
C GLY A 39 31.34 8.58 -3.95
N ARG A 40 30.78 7.85 -4.92
CA ARG A 40 31.19 7.95 -6.33
C ARG A 40 30.33 8.97 -7.05
N GLU A 41 30.96 9.75 -7.93
CA GLU A 41 30.26 10.74 -8.74
C GLU A 41 29.28 10.06 -9.71
N THR A 42 28.07 10.60 -9.78
CA THR A 42 27.04 10.14 -10.69
C THR A 42 26.19 11.31 -11.18
N THR A 43 25.59 11.15 -12.35
CA THR A 43 24.57 12.09 -12.89
C THR A 43 23.21 11.42 -13.01
N SER A 44 23.07 10.20 -12.47
CA SER A 44 21.83 9.42 -12.51
C SER A 44 21.55 8.74 -11.17
N MET A 45 20.27 8.61 -10.84
CA MET A 45 19.82 8.00 -9.59
C MET A 45 18.36 7.54 -9.67
N VAL A 46 17.91 6.77 -8.67
CA VAL A 46 16.50 6.47 -8.44
C VAL A 46 15.97 7.35 -7.32
N ASP A 47 14.74 7.85 -7.46
CA ASP A 47 14.04 8.61 -6.43
C ASP A 47 14.04 7.88 -5.08
N GLY A 48 14.47 8.58 -4.03
CA GLY A 48 14.61 8.02 -2.68
C GLY A 48 15.99 7.42 -2.35
N ASN A 49 16.89 7.25 -3.33
CA ASN A 49 18.26 6.80 -3.04
C ASN A 49 19.00 7.79 -2.15
N ARG A 50 19.88 7.28 -1.29
CA ARG A 50 20.78 8.11 -0.49
C ARG A 50 21.86 8.70 -1.37
N VAL A 51 22.02 10.01 -1.27
CA VAL A 51 22.99 10.80 -2.03
C VAL A 51 23.67 11.83 -1.15
N GLN A 52 24.78 12.37 -1.65
CA GLN A 52 25.41 13.58 -1.13
C GLN A 52 25.59 14.58 -2.25
N LEU A 53 25.55 15.87 -1.91
CA LEU A 53 25.88 16.94 -2.83
C LEU A 53 27.20 17.57 -2.37
N ARG A 54 28.15 17.68 -3.30
CA ARG A 54 29.42 18.37 -3.09
C ARG A 54 29.43 19.64 -3.90
N MET A 55 29.84 20.73 -3.27
CA MET A 55 30.07 22.02 -3.89
C MET A 55 31.58 22.24 -3.96
N GLU A 56 32.09 22.56 -5.14
CA GLU A 56 33.49 22.94 -5.37
C GLU A 56 33.55 24.38 -5.89
N TRP A 57 34.31 25.20 -5.20
CA TRP A 57 34.55 26.60 -5.54
C TRP A 57 35.89 26.75 -6.25
N PRO A 58 36.04 27.70 -7.21
CA PRO A 58 37.32 27.98 -7.87
C PRO A 58 38.53 28.27 -6.96
N GLY A 59 38.34 28.50 -5.66
CA GLY A 59 39.42 28.76 -4.72
C GLY A 59 38.95 28.77 -3.27
N ALA A 60 39.87 29.01 -2.34
CA ALA A 60 39.51 29.07 -0.93
C ALA A 60 38.59 30.27 -0.63
N VAL A 61 37.61 30.08 0.26
CA VAL A 61 36.76 31.17 0.74
C VAL A 61 37.42 31.90 1.92
N ASP A 62 37.29 33.23 1.97
CA ASP A 62 37.90 34.06 3.02
C ASP A 62 37.18 33.95 4.38
N ALA A 63 35.92 33.52 4.36
CA ALA A 63 35.07 33.37 5.53
C ALA A 63 34.15 32.16 5.38
N GLU A 64 33.68 31.64 6.52
CA GLU A 64 32.71 30.56 6.54
C GLU A 64 31.48 30.90 5.69
N THR A 65 31.19 30.05 4.71
CA THR A 65 30.18 30.32 3.70
C THR A 65 29.17 29.19 3.63
N LYS A 66 27.91 29.51 3.94
CA LYS A 66 26.79 28.58 3.82
C LYS A 66 26.39 28.41 2.35
N ILE A 67 26.32 27.16 1.91
CA ILE A 67 25.83 26.75 0.60
C ILE A 67 24.48 26.07 0.76
N GLU A 68 23.49 26.54 0.00
CA GLU A 68 22.18 25.91 -0.08
C GLU A 68 22.01 25.32 -1.49
N PHE A 69 21.67 24.04 -1.56
CA PHE A 69 21.32 23.38 -2.80
C PHE A 69 19.82 23.51 -3.01
N ILE A 70 19.41 24.12 -4.11
CA ILE A 70 18.02 24.38 -4.43
C ILE A 70 17.65 23.73 -5.76
N SER A 71 16.37 23.47 -5.96
CA SER A 71 15.80 23.06 -7.25
C SER A 71 14.66 24.03 -7.58
N PRO A 72 14.50 24.42 -8.86
CA PRO A 72 13.40 25.29 -9.28
C PRO A 72 12.05 24.80 -8.75
N GLY A 73 11.24 25.74 -8.24
CA GLY A 73 9.93 25.47 -7.67
C GLY A 73 9.93 25.19 -6.17
N LEU A 74 10.94 24.50 -5.63
CA LEU A 74 10.92 24.11 -4.21
C LEU A 74 11.05 25.32 -3.27
N THR A 75 10.27 25.31 -2.18
CA THR A 75 10.25 26.38 -1.17
C THR A 75 11.32 26.23 -0.09
N LYS A 76 11.90 25.03 0.03
CA LYS A 76 13.00 24.72 0.95
C LYS A 76 14.21 24.21 0.17
N PRO A 77 15.44 24.49 0.63
CA PRO A 77 16.64 23.84 0.09
C PRO A 77 16.52 22.31 0.17
N LEU A 78 17.07 21.64 -0.83
CA LEU A 78 17.22 20.19 -0.86
C LEU A 78 18.20 19.71 0.22
N ALA A 79 19.29 20.46 0.40
CA ALA A 79 20.31 20.22 1.40
C ALA A 79 21.17 21.49 1.59
N GLU A 80 22.03 21.46 2.60
CA GLU A 80 22.97 22.55 2.89
C GLU A 80 24.33 21.99 3.33
N CYS A 81 25.39 22.71 2.99
CA CYS A 81 26.73 22.49 3.53
C CYS A 81 27.43 23.82 3.79
N VAL A 82 28.58 23.77 4.46
CA VAL A 82 29.35 24.96 4.83
C VAL A 82 30.79 24.79 4.35
N ILE A 83 31.26 25.72 3.51
CA ILE A 83 32.67 25.83 3.15
C ILE A 83 33.36 26.63 4.25
N ARG A 84 34.36 26.05 4.91
CA ARG A 84 35.09 26.73 5.99
C ARG A 84 36.10 27.72 5.42
N ALA A 85 36.45 28.75 6.21
CA ALA A 85 37.48 29.70 5.82
C ALA A 85 38.80 28.97 5.51
N GLY A 86 39.37 29.23 4.34
CA GLY A 86 40.58 28.56 3.84
C GLY A 86 40.34 27.25 3.08
N GLU A 87 39.10 26.76 3.02
CA GLU A 87 38.68 25.62 2.19
C GLU A 87 37.97 26.10 0.92
N ASP A 88 37.90 25.26 -0.10
CA ASP A 88 37.28 25.53 -1.40
C ASP A 88 36.10 24.61 -1.73
N ALA A 89 35.76 23.67 -0.84
CA ALA A 89 34.68 22.73 -1.07
C ALA A 89 33.90 22.40 0.21
N CYS A 90 32.66 21.98 0.04
CA CYS A 90 31.88 21.34 1.11
C CYS A 90 31.02 20.21 0.57
N GLU A 91 30.69 19.27 1.44
CA GLU A 91 29.85 18.11 1.13
C GLU A 91 28.71 18.01 2.16
N THR A 92 27.51 17.68 1.70
CA THR A 92 26.37 17.45 2.58
C THR A 92 26.51 16.10 3.29
N PRO A 93 25.95 15.92 4.50
CA PRO A 93 25.70 14.58 5.03
C PRO A 93 24.86 13.74 4.05
N PRO A 94 24.96 12.40 4.02
CA PRO A 94 24.10 11.56 3.20
C PRO A 94 22.62 11.70 3.59
N PHE A 95 21.75 11.95 2.61
CA PHE A 95 20.31 12.09 2.81
C PHE A 95 19.52 11.39 1.70
N PRO A 96 18.28 10.92 1.98
CA PRO A 96 17.44 10.30 0.97
C PRO A 96 16.82 11.36 0.06
N ALA A 97 17.01 11.22 -1.24
CA ALA A 97 16.44 12.11 -2.26
C ALA A 97 14.97 11.78 -2.56
N LEU A 98 14.12 11.74 -1.53
CA LEU A 98 12.71 11.38 -1.65
C LEU A 98 11.88 12.45 -2.37
N GLY A 99 11.05 12.02 -3.32
CA GLY A 99 10.16 12.86 -4.10
C GLY A 99 10.85 13.57 -5.27
N TRP A 100 12.13 13.30 -5.54
CA TRP A 100 12.91 14.02 -6.55
C TRP A 100 12.43 13.75 -7.98
N TYR A 101 11.61 12.72 -8.22
CA TYR A 101 10.98 12.50 -9.51
C TYR A 101 9.80 13.44 -9.79
N TRP A 102 9.29 14.19 -8.79
CA TRP A 102 8.07 14.99 -8.91
C TRP A 102 8.30 16.49 -8.78
N ASN A 103 7.70 17.28 -9.67
CA ASN A 103 7.59 18.73 -9.51
C ASN A 103 6.46 19.11 -8.52
N LEU A 104 6.43 20.39 -8.11
CA LEU A 104 5.39 20.90 -7.19
C LEU A 104 3.97 20.83 -7.77
N ASP A 105 3.83 20.81 -9.10
CA ASP A 105 2.55 20.65 -9.79
C ASP A 105 2.16 19.17 -9.98
N GLY A 106 2.97 18.22 -9.48
CA GLY A 106 2.77 16.79 -9.63
C GLY A 106 3.11 16.23 -11.01
N SER A 107 3.75 17.02 -11.88
CA SER A 107 4.33 16.52 -13.13
C SER A 107 5.63 15.75 -12.86
N ALA A 108 5.90 14.72 -13.66
CA ALA A 108 7.15 13.98 -13.59
C ALA A 108 8.32 14.84 -14.08
N THR A 109 9.48 14.73 -13.42
CA THR A 109 10.72 15.41 -13.80
C THR A 109 11.89 14.42 -13.85
N PRO A 110 12.06 13.69 -14.98
CA PRO A 110 13.17 12.76 -15.14
C PRO A 110 14.54 13.42 -15.23
N GLN A 111 14.59 14.75 -15.39
CA GLN A 111 15.79 15.57 -15.43
C GLN A 111 15.63 16.73 -14.44
N ARG A 112 16.21 16.58 -13.24
CA ARG A 112 16.13 17.60 -12.21
C ARG A 112 17.37 18.49 -12.22
N THR A 113 17.15 19.79 -12.34
CA THR A 113 18.21 20.79 -12.19
C THR A 113 18.37 21.17 -10.73
N ILE A 114 19.60 21.09 -10.23
CA ILE A 114 20.03 21.53 -8.91
C ILE A 114 20.95 22.72 -9.12
N THR A 115 20.70 23.82 -8.42
CA THR A 115 21.59 24.97 -8.38
C THR A 115 22.01 25.26 -6.95
N THR A 116 23.08 26.04 -6.77
CA THR A 116 23.51 26.49 -5.46
C THR A 116 23.31 27.98 -5.30
N THR A 117 22.84 28.40 -4.13
CA THR A 117 22.80 29.81 -3.74
C THR A 117 23.83 30.10 -2.66
N MET A 118 24.53 31.22 -2.82
CA MET A 118 25.39 31.81 -1.79
C MET A 118 24.80 33.14 -1.36
N GLN A 119 24.75 33.37 -0.04
CA GLN A 119 24.13 34.56 0.56
C GLN A 119 24.65 35.91 0.01
N ALA A 120 25.82 35.94 -0.63
CA ALA A 120 26.44 37.14 -1.19
C ALA A 120 26.45 37.26 -2.73
N VAL A 121 26.25 36.17 -3.48
CA VAL A 121 26.56 36.12 -4.93
C VAL A 121 25.37 35.67 -5.80
N GLY A 122 24.32 35.08 -5.22
CA GLY A 122 23.20 34.52 -5.99
C GLY A 122 23.48 33.09 -6.47
N SER A 123 22.90 32.68 -7.60
CA SER A 123 23.06 31.32 -8.15
C SER A 123 24.41 31.16 -8.85
N VAL A 124 25.23 30.17 -8.47
CA VAL A 124 26.64 30.11 -8.91
C VAL A 124 27.09 28.79 -9.55
N GLY A 125 26.28 27.74 -9.48
CA GLY A 125 26.55 26.44 -10.13
C GLY A 125 25.25 25.75 -10.54
N GLY A 126 25.34 24.81 -11.47
CA GLY A 126 24.19 24.04 -11.95
C GLY A 126 24.56 22.61 -12.30
N LEU A 127 23.78 21.66 -11.80
CA LEU A 127 23.86 20.23 -12.10
C LEU A 127 22.50 19.74 -12.59
N THR A 128 22.48 19.02 -13.70
CA THR A 128 21.28 18.29 -14.13
C THR A 128 21.44 16.81 -13.79
N VAL A 129 20.50 16.26 -13.03
CA VAL A 129 20.48 14.87 -12.58
C VAL A 129 19.34 14.13 -13.27
N SER A 130 19.66 12.97 -13.84
CA SER A 130 18.64 12.05 -14.33
C SER A 130 18.05 11.27 -13.15
N VAL A 131 16.74 11.39 -12.94
CA VAL A 131 16.02 10.74 -11.83
C VAL A 131 15.05 9.72 -12.40
N ALA A 132 15.28 8.44 -12.10
CA ALA A 132 14.32 7.38 -12.35
C ALA A 132 13.25 7.34 -11.24
N PRO A 133 12.00 6.97 -11.55
CA PRO A 133 10.95 6.86 -10.55
C PRO A 133 11.21 5.70 -9.58
N ARG A 134 10.71 5.85 -8.36
CA ARG A 134 10.71 4.80 -7.34
C ARG A 134 9.73 3.68 -7.72
N PRO A 135 10.09 2.40 -7.55
CA PRO A 135 9.20 1.29 -7.86
C PRO A 135 8.05 1.21 -6.85
N VAL A 136 6.88 0.80 -7.34
CA VAL A 136 5.67 0.57 -6.52
C VAL A 136 5.48 -0.93 -6.35
N VAL A 137 5.63 -1.42 -5.12
CA VAL A 137 5.43 -2.83 -4.77
C VAL A 137 4.01 -3.03 -4.25
N MET A 138 3.26 -3.91 -4.90
CA MET A 138 1.85 -4.18 -4.63
C MET A 138 1.67 -5.50 -3.88
N VAL A 139 0.94 -5.45 -2.77
CA VAL A 139 0.76 -6.59 -1.84
C VAL A 139 -0.73 -6.96 -1.76
N HIS A 140 -1.07 -8.15 -2.26
CA HIS A 140 -2.46 -8.62 -2.34
C HIS A 140 -2.98 -9.16 -1.00
N GLY A 141 -4.31 -9.31 -0.93
CA GLY A 141 -5.04 -9.77 0.25
C GLY A 141 -5.21 -11.28 0.37
N PHE A 142 -6.09 -11.66 1.29
CA PHE A 142 -6.57 -13.02 1.53
C PHE A 142 -7.27 -13.60 0.30
N ASN A 143 -7.14 -14.91 0.08
CA ASN A 143 -7.76 -15.62 -1.03
C ASN A 143 -7.50 -14.93 -2.40
N SER A 144 -6.24 -14.62 -2.67
CA SER A 144 -5.89 -13.76 -3.79
C SER A 144 -4.50 -14.07 -4.35
N SER A 145 -4.11 -13.33 -5.39
CA SER A 145 -2.80 -13.38 -6.02
C SER A 145 -2.45 -12.02 -6.61
N TYR A 146 -1.26 -11.89 -7.20
CA TYR A 146 -0.82 -10.68 -7.91
C TYR A 146 -1.84 -10.16 -8.95
N LYS A 147 -2.68 -11.05 -9.50
CA LYS A 147 -3.74 -10.71 -10.48
C LYS A 147 -4.74 -9.68 -9.96
N ALA A 148 -4.89 -9.53 -8.64
CA ALA A 148 -5.69 -8.47 -8.04
C ALA A 148 -5.23 -7.06 -8.47
N TRP A 149 -3.98 -6.91 -8.91
CA TRP A 149 -3.39 -5.66 -9.35
C TRP A 149 -3.32 -5.51 -10.88
N ALA A 150 -4.05 -6.34 -11.64
CA ALA A 150 -3.99 -6.33 -13.10
C ALA A 150 -4.30 -4.95 -13.72
N THR A 151 -5.20 -4.16 -13.12
CA THR A 151 -5.53 -2.80 -13.58
C THR A 151 -4.41 -1.78 -13.35
N TYR A 152 -3.51 -2.05 -12.41
CA TYR A 152 -2.37 -1.19 -12.10
C TYR A 152 -1.14 -1.50 -12.96
N LEU A 153 -1.05 -2.73 -13.48
CA LEU A 153 0.13 -3.29 -14.12
C LEU A 153 0.11 -3.19 -15.65
N GLY A 154 1.30 -3.28 -16.23
CA GLY A 154 1.52 -3.35 -17.68
C GLY A 154 1.48 -1.99 -18.38
N PRO A 155 1.73 -1.94 -19.71
CA PRO A 155 1.88 -0.70 -20.47
C PRO A 155 0.62 0.18 -20.54
N GLN A 156 -0.54 -0.39 -20.25
CA GLN A 156 -1.83 0.31 -20.21
C GLN A 156 -2.42 0.38 -18.78
N GLY A 157 -1.67 -0.11 -17.79
CA GLY A 157 -2.10 -0.04 -16.40
C GLY A 157 -1.96 1.36 -15.83
N TYR A 158 -2.65 1.60 -14.72
CA TYR A 158 -2.68 2.90 -14.06
C TYR A 158 -1.28 3.47 -13.75
N LEU A 159 -0.33 2.63 -13.32
CA LEU A 159 1.03 3.09 -13.00
C LEU A 159 1.80 3.56 -14.23
N ALA A 160 1.54 2.99 -15.42
CA ALA A 160 2.19 3.39 -16.65
C ALA A 160 1.81 4.83 -17.08
N GLU A 161 0.59 5.30 -16.74
CA GLU A 161 0.18 6.69 -16.97
C GLU A 161 1.02 7.70 -16.19
N LEU A 162 1.61 7.27 -15.07
CA LEU A 162 2.52 8.06 -14.24
C LEU A 162 3.99 7.83 -14.59
N GLY A 163 4.28 6.97 -15.56
CA GLY A 163 5.63 6.50 -15.88
C GLY A 163 6.26 5.65 -14.78
N LEU A 164 5.46 5.05 -13.88
CA LEU A 164 5.93 4.26 -12.75
C LEU A 164 6.01 2.78 -13.09
N GLN A 165 7.01 2.10 -12.52
CA GLN A 165 7.14 0.65 -12.62
C GLN A 165 6.44 -0.03 -11.44
N GLY A 166 5.47 -0.88 -11.75
CA GLY A 166 4.73 -1.68 -10.77
C GLY A 166 5.27 -3.10 -10.65
N PHE A 167 5.36 -3.60 -9.42
CA PHE A 167 5.76 -4.96 -9.07
C PHE A 167 4.73 -5.55 -8.10
N ALA A 168 3.92 -6.51 -8.53
CA ALA A 168 2.97 -7.17 -7.64
C ALA A 168 3.54 -8.50 -7.16
N VAL A 169 3.60 -8.72 -5.84
CA VAL A 169 4.23 -9.91 -5.28
C VAL A 169 3.64 -11.19 -5.89
N GLY A 170 4.48 -11.96 -6.58
CA GLY A 170 4.10 -13.16 -7.32
C GLY A 170 3.80 -12.98 -8.80
N ASP A 171 4.04 -11.81 -9.39
CA ASP A 171 3.84 -11.52 -10.82
C ASP A 171 4.90 -12.14 -11.76
N GLY A 172 5.98 -12.67 -11.19
CA GLY A 172 7.07 -13.31 -11.93
C GLY A 172 8.12 -12.35 -12.49
N GLN A 173 8.03 -11.04 -12.23
CA GLN A 173 9.08 -10.08 -12.60
C GLN A 173 10.35 -10.27 -11.76
N VAL A 174 10.18 -10.63 -10.49
CA VAL A 174 11.25 -11.06 -9.58
C VAL A 174 10.78 -12.23 -8.70
N PRO A 175 11.69 -12.99 -8.05
CA PRO A 175 11.30 -14.10 -7.18
C PRO A 175 10.49 -13.68 -5.96
N GLY A 176 9.55 -14.53 -5.56
CA GLY A 176 8.72 -14.38 -4.35
C GLY A 176 7.23 -14.50 -4.67
N VAL A 177 6.57 -15.51 -4.10
CA VAL A 177 5.12 -15.76 -4.27
C VAL A 177 4.52 -15.99 -2.89
N MET A 178 3.56 -15.14 -2.50
CA MET A 178 2.83 -15.32 -1.25
C MET A 178 1.77 -16.42 -1.37
N ASN A 179 1.45 -17.07 -0.26
CA ASN A 179 0.31 -17.97 -0.15
C ASN A 179 -0.66 -17.41 0.90
N THR A 180 -1.69 -16.70 0.43
CA THR A 180 -2.75 -16.14 1.28
C THR A 180 -4.06 -16.91 1.16
N GLY A 181 -4.01 -18.13 0.62
CA GLY A 181 -5.15 -19.02 0.39
C GLY A 181 -5.74 -18.93 -1.02
N SER A 182 -6.53 -19.94 -1.36
CA SER A 182 -7.29 -20.02 -2.61
C SER A 182 -8.62 -20.73 -2.38
N ALA A 183 -9.71 -20.16 -2.86
CA ALA A 183 -11.04 -20.77 -2.80
C ALA A 183 -11.15 -22.06 -3.61
N THR A 184 -10.25 -22.28 -4.56
CA THR A 184 -10.17 -23.56 -5.29
C THR A 184 -9.55 -24.67 -4.46
N GLU A 185 -8.78 -24.32 -3.42
CA GLU A 185 -8.08 -25.25 -2.53
C GLU A 185 -8.32 -24.83 -1.06
N PRO A 186 -9.59 -24.76 -0.62
CA PRO A 186 -9.94 -24.00 0.59
C PRO A 186 -9.48 -24.67 1.88
N PHE A 187 -9.08 -25.94 1.86
CA PHE A 187 -8.47 -26.64 3.01
C PHE A 187 -6.94 -26.69 2.96
N GLN A 188 -6.34 -26.15 1.91
CA GLN A 188 -4.89 -26.05 1.83
C GLN A 188 -4.38 -25.06 2.87
N ARG A 189 -3.30 -25.43 3.55
CA ARG A 189 -2.64 -24.57 4.52
C ARG A 189 -2.07 -23.34 3.80
N THR A 190 -2.41 -22.16 4.30
CA THR A 190 -1.80 -20.90 3.86
C THR A 190 -0.47 -20.68 4.57
N ASN A 191 0.29 -19.69 4.11
CA ASN A 191 1.33 -19.12 4.94
C ASN A 191 0.70 -18.28 6.07
N THR A 192 1.45 -18.09 7.17
CA THR A 192 1.12 -17.06 8.15
C THR A 192 1.41 -15.66 7.61
N VAL A 193 0.88 -14.63 8.27
CA VAL A 193 1.25 -13.23 8.03
C VAL A 193 2.78 -13.04 8.09
N ALA A 194 3.43 -13.65 9.07
CA ALA A 194 4.88 -13.58 9.25
C ALA A 194 5.66 -14.24 8.10
N GLN A 195 5.22 -15.41 7.63
CA GLN A 195 5.85 -16.11 6.50
C GLN A 195 5.68 -15.32 5.19
N ASN A 196 4.50 -14.78 4.93
CA ASN A 196 4.28 -13.91 3.77
C ASN A 196 5.08 -12.60 3.86
N ALA A 197 5.30 -12.07 5.07
CA ALA A 197 6.12 -10.88 5.27
C ALA A 197 7.62 -11.13 5.00
N ALA A 198 8.12 -12.34 5.30
CA ALA A 198 9.47 -12.74 4.91
C ALA A 198 9.61 -12.79 3.38
N ILE A 199 8.63 -13.40 2.70
CA ILE A 199 8.58 -13.45 1.23
C ILE A 199 8.50 -12.03 0.64
N LEU A 200 7.71 -11.13 1.23
CA LEU A 200 7.66 -9.73 0.82
C LEU A 200 9.04 -9.06 0.96
N GLY A 201 9.80 -9.35 2.03
CA GLY A 201 11.15 -8.83 2.20
C GLY A 201 12.11 -9.27 1.11
N GLU A 202 12.13 -10.57 0.80
CA GLU A 202 12.94 -11.12 -0.30
C GLU A 202 12.53 -10.52 -1.65
N TYR A 203 11.21 -10.39 -1.88
CA TYR A 203 10.68 -9.78 -3.09
C TYR A 203 11.13 -8.33 -3.23
N ILE A 204 11.06 -7.52 -2.16
CA ILE A 204 11.55 -6.14 -2.16
C ILE A 204 13.06 -6.12 -2.45
N ASP A 205 13.87 -6.95 -1.80
CA ASP A 205 15.32 -7.01 -2.07
C ASP A 205 15.60 -7.27 -3.56
N HIS A 206 14.87 -8.19 -4.20
CA HIS A 206 15.02 -8.42 -5.63
C HIS A 206 14.51 -7.27 -6.52
N VAL A 207 13.44 -6.57 -6.12
CA VAL A 207 13.03 -5.33 -6.80
C VAL A 207 14.14 -4.28 -6.72
N GLN A 208 14.77 -4.13 -5.55
CA GLN A 208 15.88 -3.20 -5.36
C GLN A 208 17.11 -3.57 -6.21
N GLU A 209 17.43 -4.86 -6.31
CA GLU A 209 18.49 -5.37 -7.19
C GLU A 209 18.19 -5.10 -8.68
N ALA A 210 16.94 -5.33 -9.12
CA ALA A 210 16.54 -5.15 -10.51
C ALA A 210 16.46 -3.69 -10.95
N THR A 211 16.14 -2.78 -10.03
CA THR A 211 15.86 -1.36 -10.34
C THR A 211 16.98 -0.41 -9.91
N GLY A 212 17.87 -0.83 -8.99
CA GLY A 212 18.83 0.06 -8.34
C GLY A 212 18.19 1.00 -7.30
N ALA A 213 16.92 0.79 -6.95
CA ALA A 213 16.21 1.59 -5.96
C ALA A 213 16.60 1.18 -4.52
N GLU A 214 16.86 2.17 -3.66
CA GLU A 214 17.07 1.93 -2.24
C GLU A 214 15.78 1.95 -1.42
N LYS A 215 14.69 2.45 -2.00
CA LYS A 215 13.37 2.50 -1.39
C LYS A 215 12.29 2.08 -2.37
N VAL A 216 11.19 1.55 -1.84
CA VAL A 216 9.96 1.25 -2.60
C VAL A 216 8.77 1.96 -1.97
N ASP A 217 7.73 2.23 -2.77
CA ASP A 217 6.40 2.56 -2.25
C ASP A 217 5.59 1.26 -2.11
N LEU A 218 4.99 1.02 -0.94
CA LEU A 218 4.09 -0.12 -0.77
C LEU A 218 2.65 0.29 -1.06
N LEU A 219 1.98 -0.38 -1.99
CA LEU A 219 0.55 -0.27 -2.25
C LEU A 219 -0.14 -1.57 -1.86
N VAL A 220 -0.95 -1.55 -0.80
CA VAL A 220 -1.37 -2.77 -0.11
C VAL A 220 -2.89 -2.84 -0.02
N HIS A 221 -3.46 -4.02 -0.18
CA HIS A 221 -4.91 -4.24 -0.09
C HIS A 221 -5.24 -5.32 0.94
N SER A 222 -6.29 -5.09 1.74
CA SER A 222 -6.84 -6.09 2.66
C SER A 222 -5.75 -6.71 3.59
N MET A 223 -5.63 -8.04 3.64
CA MET A 223 -4.59 -8.75 4.41
C MET A 223 -3.15 -8.31 4.04
N GLY A 224 -2.92 -7.78 2.84
CA GLY A 224 -1.61 -7.25 2.41
C GLY A 224 -1.10 -6.13 3.31
N GLY A 225 -1.99 -5.34 3.93
CA GLY A 225 -1.61 -4.33 4.91
C GLY A 225 -1.10 -4.93 6.23
N MET A 226 -1.65 -6.07 6.67
CA MET A 226 -1.15 -6.79 7.85
C MET A 226 0.23 -7.38 7.58
N ILE A 227 0.41 -8.01 6.41
CA ILE A 227 1.69 -8.57 5.94
C ILE A 227 2.76 -7.47 5.90
N SER A 228 2.43 -6.33 5.30
CA SER A 228 3.36 -5.20 5.16
C SER A 228 3.71 -4.55 6.50
N ARG A 229 2.76 -4.43 7.44
CA ARG A 229 3.04 -3.99 8.81
C ARG A 229 4.01 -4.93 9.53
N TYR A 230 3.81 -6.24 9.40
CA TYR A 230 4.72 -7.22 9.99
C TYR A 230 6.11 -7.14 9.37
N TYR A 231 6.19 -6.96 8.04
CA TYR A 231 7.45 -6.74 7.35
C TYR A 231 8.19 -5.52 7.93
N ILE A 232 7.54 -4.35 7.98
CA ILE A 232 8.14 -3.11 8.50
C ILE A 232 8.62 -3.27 9.94
N ASP A 233 7.82 -3.85 10.82
CA ASP A 233 8.17 -4.00 12.24
C ASP A 233 9.29 -5.05 12.46
N ARG A 234 9.15 -6.24 11.90
CA ARG A 234 9.94 -7.43 12.28
C ARG A 234 10.99 -7.87 11.27
N VAL A 235 10.75 -7.68 9.98
CA VAL A 235 11.60 -8.23 8.91
C VAL A 235 12.52 -7.16 8.31
N MET A 236 12.03 -5.92 8.19
CA MET A 236 12.74 -4.82 7.57
C MET A 236 13.99 -4.47 8.39
N THR A 237 15.16 -4.77 7.85
CA THR A 237 16.47 -4.50 8.46
C THR A 237 17.14 -3.24 7.91
N LYS A 238 16.69 -2.76 6.75
CA LYS A 238 17.15 -1.54 6.08
C LYS A 238 15.98 -0.59 5.91
N ASP A 239 16.27 0.69 5.84
CA ASP A 239 15.28 1.75 5.58
C ASP A 239 14.86 1.75 4.08
N ASN A 240 14.16 0.68 3.63
CA ASN A 240 13.87 0.41 2.23
C ASN A 240 12.40 0.58 1.81
N VAL A 241 11.56 1.10 2.70
CA VAL A 241 10.19 1.50 2.37
C VAL A 241 10.06 3.00 2.59
N ALA A 242 9.50 3.70 1.61
CA ALA A 242 9.33 5.14 1.72
C ALA A 242 7.97 5.56 2.29
N GLN A 243 6.92 4.78 1.98
CA GLN A 243 5.56 4.97 2.50
C GLN A 243 4.74 3.69 2.26
N MET A 244 3.63 3.57 3.00
CA MET A 244 2.64 2.51 2.80
C MET A 244 1.25 3.12 2.54
N ILE A 245 0.71 2.82 1.37
CA ILE A 245 -0.61 3.23 0.89
C ILE A 245 -1.55 2.04 1.04
N ILE A 246 -2.53 2.16 1.93
CA ILE A 246 -3.37 1.08 2.42
C ILE A 246 -4.79 1.21 1.84
N LEU A 247 -5.27 0.15 1.21
CA LEU A 247 -6.62 0.06 0.67
C LEU A 247 -7.43 -0.99 1.47
N GLY A 248 -8.33 -0.54 2.32
CA GLY A 248 -9.30 -1.38 3.04
C GLY A 248 -8.70 -2.47 3.93
N SER A 249 -7.52 -2.27 4.52
CA SER A 249 -6.89 -3.32 5.33
C SER A 249 -7.48 -3.42 6.75
N PRO A 250 -7.76 -4.63 7.27
CA PRO A 250 -8.44 -4.82 8.55
C PRO A 250 -7.50 -4.62 9.74
N MET A 251 -7.27 -3.36 10.15
CA MET A 251 -6.32 -3.05 11.22
C MET A 251 -6.81 -3.51 12.62
N ALA A 252 -8.10 -3.76 12.83
CA ALA A 252 -8.63 -4.50 13.98
C ALA A 252 -9.28 -5.84 13.60
N GLY A 253 -8.90 -6.40 12.45
CA GLY A 253 -9.44 -7.66 11.96
C GLY A 253 -10.81 -7.51 11.27
N SER A 254 -11.30 -8.64 10.76
CA SER A 254 -12.60 -8.75 10.12
C SER A 254 -13.35 -9.96 10.66
N ALA A 255 -14.57 -9.72 11.14
CA ALA A 255 -15.45 -10.77 11.62
C ALA A 255 -15.92 -11.72 10.51
N CYS A 256 -15.80 -11.33 9.24
CA CYS A 256 -16.03 -12.22 8.10
C CYS A 256 -15.09 -13.42 8.04
N SER A 257 -13.97 -13.38 8.77
CA SER A 257 -13.02 -14.50 8.87
C SER A 257 -13.41 -15.57 9.91
N ILE A 258 -14.38 -15.29 10.81
CA ILE A 258 -14.78 -16.21 11.88
C ILE A 258 -15.37 -17.51 11.31
N LEU A 259 -16.32 -17.39 10.39
CA LEU A 259 -16.99 -18.55 9.78
C LEU A 259 -16.02 -19.42 8.96
N PRO A 260 -15.18 -18.87 8.05
CA PRO A 260 -14.12 -19.62 7.38
C PRO A 260 -13.16 -20.34 8.33
N ALA A 261 -12.70 -19.66 9.39
CA ALA A 261 -11.76 -20.24 10.35
C ALA A 261 -12.38 -21.41 11.12
N ALA A 262 -13.66 -21.29 11.53
CA ALA A 262 -14.37 -22.35 12.22
C ALA A 262 -14.55 -23.61 11.35
N LEU A 263 -14.62 -23.44 10.03
CA LEU A 263 -14.67 -24.52 9.05
C LEU A 263 -13.28 -25.08 8.69
N GLY A 264 -12.20 -24.55 9.28
CA GLY A 264 -10.83 -24.97 8.97
C GLY A 264 -10.34 -24.50 7.59
N LEU A 265 -11.00 -23.50 7.01
CA LEU A 265 -10.70 -23.05 5.67
C LEU A 265 -9.55 -22.04 5.68
N MET A 266 -8.57 -22.27 4.82
CA MET A 266 -7.41 -21.40 4.56
C MET A 266 -6.70 -21.00 5.86
N LEU A 267 -6.48 -21.97 6.73
CA LEU A 267 -5.71 -21.78 7.96
C LEU A 267 -4.20 -21.67 7.66
N PRO A 268 -3.45 -20.82 8.39
CA PRO A 268 -3.90 -19.98 9.50
C PRO A 268 -4.41 -18.59 9.11
N ALA A 269 -4.43 -18.21 7.83
CA ALA A 269 -4.78 -16.84 7.43
C ALA A 269 -6.16 -16.39 7.97
N THR A 270 -7.16 -17.25 7.96
CA THR A 270 -8.50 -16.94 8.51
C THR A 270 -8.50 -16.77 10.02
N LEU A 271 -7.57 -17.37 10.78
CA LEU A 271 -7.38 -17.08 12.20
C LEU A 271 -6.69 -15.73 12.41
N GLU A 272 -5.69 -15.42 11.59
CA GLU A 272 -4.89 -14.20 11.73
C GLU A 272 -5.67 -12.92 11.33
N ILE A 273 -6.74 -13.04 10.54
CA ILE A 273 -7.62 -11.92 10.19
C ILE A 273 -8.66 -11.62 11.30
N GLN A 274 -8.89 -12.55 12.23
CA GLN A 274 -9.96 -12.36 13.22
C GLN A 274 -9.70 -11.16 14.13
N PRO A 275 -10.76 -10.46 14.59
CA PRO A 275 -10.62 -9.35 15.52
C PRO A 275 -9.89 -9.72 16.80
N SER A 276 -10.13 -10.92 17.33
CA SER A 276 -9.46 -11.43 18.55
C SER A 276 -7.95 -11.52 18.38
N TYR A 277 -7.47 -12.03 17.24
CA TYR A 277 -6.04 -12.08 16.92
C TYR A 277 -5.48 -10.68 16.68
N MET A 278 -6.15 -9.88 15.84
CA MET A 278 -5.63 -8.56 15.47
C MET A 278 -5.52 -7.61 16.65
N VAL A 279 -6.55 -7.53 17.49
CA VAL A 279 -6.59 -6.66 18.67
C VAL A 279 -5.77 -7.25 19.82
N GLY A 280 -5.95 -8.53 20.11
CA GLY A 280 -5.37 -9.18 21.29
C GLY A 280 -3.90 -9.59 21.14
N ILE A 281 -3.42 -9.76 19.91
CA ILE A 281 -2.07 -10.30 19.64
C ILE A 281 -1.30 -9.38 18.69
N PHE A 282 -1.77 -9.21 17.45
CA PHE A 282 -1.00 -8.53 16.40
C PHE A 282 -0.70 -7.07 16.76
N ASN A 283 -1.73 -6.28 17.08
CA ASN A 283 -1.58 -4.85 17.39
C ASN A 283 -0.83 -4.59 18.71
N GLN A 284 -0.73 -5.59 19.59
CA GLN A 284 0.05 -5.47 20.82
C GLN A 284 1.56 -5.59 20.57
N GLN A 285 1.94 -6.23 19.45
CA GLN A 285 3.32 -6.58 19.15
C GLN A 285 3.88 -5.88 17.92
N ILE A 286 3.02 -5.46 16.99
CA ILE A 286 3.39 -4.86 15.70
C ILE A 286 3.05 -3.37 15.75
N ILE A 287 3.96 -2.60 16.32
CA ILE A 287 3.81 -1.18 16.66
C ILE A 287 4.87 -0.28 16.04
N HIS A 288 6.00 -0.82 15.57
CA HIS A 288 7.11 -0.03 15.05
C HIS A 288 6.90 0.28 13.56
N ARG A 289 6.84 1.57 13.24
CA ARG A 289 6.79 2.09 11.87
C ARG A 289 8.16 2.25 11.25
N LYS A 290 9.21 2.37 12.07
CA LYS A 290 10.59 2.66 11.63
C LYS A 290 10.66 3.87 10.69
N GLY A 291 9.86 4.89 10.99
CA GLY A 291 9.80 6.13 10.20
C GLY A 291 8.91 6.07 8.95
N VAL A 292 8.33 4.93 8.60
CA VAL A 292 7.48 4.78 7.40
C VAL A 292 6.09 5.37 7.63
N PRO A 293 5.67 6.40 6.87
CA PRO A 293 4.31 6.94 6.94
C PRO A 293 3.27 6.01 6.31
N PHE A 294 2.12 5.91 6.96
CA PHE A 294 0.98 5.10 6.53
C PHE A 294 -0.19 6.02 6.16
N TYR A 295 -0.85 5.74 5.04
CA TYR A 295 -2.07 6.42 4.61
C TYR A 295 -3.11 5.37 4.25
N ALA A 296 -4.34 5.49 4.73
CA ALA A 296 -5.38 4.51 4.46
C ALA A 296 -6.61 5.10 3.75
N LEU A 297 -7.23 4.28 2.91
CA LEU A 297 -8.54 4.50 2.35
C LEU A 297 -9.48 3.40 2.83
N ALA A 298 -10.60 3.78 3.43
CA ALA A 298 -11.65 2.89 3.89
C ALA A 298 -12.85 2.93 2.93
N GLY A 299 -13.35 1.76 2.53
CA GLY A 299 -14.62 1.67 1.83
C GLY A 299 -15.80 1.74 2.82
N THR A 300 -16.86 2.45 2.43
CA THR A 300 -18.05 2.69 3.28
C THR A 300 -19.35 2.47 2.51
N LYS A 301 -19.32 1.62 1.46
CA LYS A 301 -20.49 1.36 0.62
C LYS A 301 -21.70 0.86 1.41
N LEU A 302 -21.46 0.01 2.40
CA LEU A 302 -22.49 -0.59 3.21
C LEU A 302 -22.76 0.28 4.44
N LEU A 303 -23.97 0.86 4.50
CA LEU A 303 -24.41 1.78 5.56
C LEU A 303 -25.57 1.22 6.39
N GLU A 304 -26.22 0.15 5.92
CA GLU A 304 -27.37 -0.44 6.60
C GLU A 304 -26.95 -1.73 7.30
N GLU A 305 -27.08 -1.77 8.63
CA GLU A 305 -26.61 -2.90 9.45
C GLU A 305 -27.23 -4.25 9.05
N VAL A 306 -28.50 -4.25 8.64
CA VAL A 306 -29.21 -5.46 8.19
C VAL A 306 -28.66 -6.03 6.90
N ALA A 307 -28.06 -5.18 6.08
CA ALA A 307 -27.46 -5.58 4.81
C ALA A 307 -26.06 -6.16 5.00
N SER A 308 -25.55 -6.25 6.22
CA SER A 308 -24.21 -6.78 6.46
C SER A 308 -24.20 -8.25 6.81
N PRO A 309 -23.47 -9.09 6.06
CA PRO A 309 -23.38 -10.52 6.34
C PRO A 309 -22.57 -10.81 7.61
N CYS A 310 -21.52 -10.03 7.88
CA CYS A 310 -20.50 -10.39 8.85
C CYS A 310 -19.81 -9.24 9.56
N THR A 311 -20.11 -7.98 9.22
CA THR A 311 -19.52 -6.81 9.89
C THR A 311 -20.58 -5.84 10.41
N PRO A 312 -20.27 -4.99 11.39
CA PRO A 312 -21.00 -3.73 11.56
C PRO A 312 -20.85 -2.81 10.34
N VAL A 313 -21.56 -1.69 10.35
CA VAL A 313 -21.48 -0.62 9.34
C VAL A 313 -21.12 0.72 10.01
N PRO A 314 -20.52 1.70 9.31
CA PRO A 314 -20.12 1.67 7.90
C PRO A 314 -19.01 0.66 7.58
N SER A 315 -19.12 -0.01 6.43
CA SER A 315 -18.11 -0.97 5.96
C SER A 315 -18.05 -1.07 4.45
N ASP A 316 -17.00 -1.73 3.96
CA ASP A 316 -16.85 -2.11 2.56
C ASP A 316 -17.39 -3.53 2.28
N VAL A 317 -18.29 -4.02 3.15
CA VAL A 317 -18.82 -5.40 3.28
C VAL A 317 -17.87 -6.39 3.98
N VAL A 318 -16.55 -6.16 3.93
CA VAL A 318 -15.57 -7.10 4.51
C VAL A 318 -14.85 -6.50 5.72
N VAL A 319 -14.56 -5.21 5.68
CA VAL A 319 -13.80 -4.47 6.69
C VAL A 319 -14.59 -3.23 7.08
N THR A 320 -14.75 -3.03 8.39
CA THR A 320 -15.43 -1.83 8.90
C THR A 320 -14.51 -0.62 8.84
N LEU A 321 -15.12 0.56 8.75
CA LEU A 321 -14.41 1.83 8.89
C LEU A 321 -13.59 1.88 10.19
N ASP A 322 -14.18 1.43 11.31
CA ASP A 322 -13.51 1.35 12.61
C ASP A 322 -12.31 0.40 12.58
N SER A 323 -12.40 -0.72 11.85
CA SER A 323 -11.29 -1.64 11.72
C SER A 323 -10.14 -1.02 10.92
N VAL A 324 -10.41 -0.22 9.88
CA VAL A 324 -9.35 0.52 9.17
C VAL A 324 -8.73 1.60 10.07
N LYS A 325 -9.56 2.34 10.82
CA LYS A 325 -9.14 3.42 11.73
C LYS A 325 -8.51 2.93 13.04
N ALA A 326 -8.42 1.62 13.24
CA ALA A 326 -8.00 1.04 14.50
C ALA A 326 -6.54 1.34 14.89
N ILE A 327 -5.71 1.88 14.00
CA ILE A 327 -4.37 2.38 14.34
C ILE A 327 -4.22 3.85 13.93
N PRO A 328 -3.45 4.68 14.67
CA PRO A 328 -3.32 6.11 14.39
C PRO A 328 -2.68 6.44 13.04
N MET A 329 -3.46 6.79 12.03
CA MET A 329 -2.97 7.24 10.72
C MET A 329 -4.02 8.10 10.01
N PRO A 330 -3.64 8.91 9.00
CA PRO A 330 -4.61 9.54 8.13
C PRO A 330 -5.47 8.49 7.41
N VAL A 331 -6.79 8.61 7.53
CA VAL A 331 -7.77 7.74 6.86
C VAL A 331 -8.75 8.58 6.05
N GLU A 332 -8.86 8.29 4.76
CA GLU A 332 -9.90 8.82 3.87
C GLU A 332 -10.99 7.77 3.66
N GLU A 333 -12.18 8.20 3.26
CA GLU A 333 -13.36 7.32 3.09
C GLU A 333 -13.90 7.43 1.67
N ILE A 334 -14.39 6.31 1.12
CA ILE A 334 -15.02 6.27 -0.20
C ILE A 334 -16.17 5.26 -0.23
N ALA A 335 -17.25 5.57 -0.93
CA ALA A 335 -18.44 4.72 -0.99
C ALA A 335 -18.29 3.54 -1.99
N LEU A 336 -17.28 2.69 -1.79
CA LEU A 336 -16.97 1.51 -2.61
C LEU A 336 -16.90 0.22 -1.79
N LEU A 337 -17.11 -0.91 -2.47
CA LEU A 337 -16.95 -2.26 -1.93
C LEU A 337 -15.47 -2.62 -1.79
N HIS A 338 -15.19 -3.63 -0.96
CA HIS A 338 -13.82 -4.08 -0.67
C HIS A 338 -13.01 -4.44 -1.92
N THR A 339 -13.63 -5.12 -2.88
CA THR A 339 -13.02 -5.58 -4.14
C THR A 339 -12.84 -4.46 -5.18
N GLU A 340 -13.53 -3.34 -4.99
CA GLU A 340 -13.42 -2.18 -5.88
C GLU A 340 -12.25 -1.28 -5.48
N LEU A 341 -11.81 -1.32 -4.21
CA LEU A 341 -10.77 -0.43 -3.70
C LEU A 341 -9.45 -0.53 -4.48
N ASN A 342 -9.04 -1.74 -4.88
CA ASN A 342 -7.81 -1.99 -5.63
C ASN A 342 -8.01 -2.08 -7.16
N THR A 343 -9.20 -1.76 -7.67
CA THR A 343 -9.51 -1.80 -9.12
C THR A 343 -10.10 -0.51 -9.66
N SER A 344 -10.68 0.33 -8.79
CA SER A 344 -11.36 1.57 -9.16
C SER A 344 -10.40 2.65 -9.66
N ARG A 345 -10.79 3.27 -10.78
CA ARG A 345 -10.13 4.46 -11.33
C ARG A 345 -10.18 5.64 -10.35
N GLU A 346 -11.32 5.83 -9.68
CA GLU A 346 -11.52 6.93 -8.73
C GLU A 346 -10.55 6.81 -7.55
N VAL A 347 -10.31 5.59 -7.06
CA VAL A 347 -9.30 5.35 -6.01
C VAL A 347 -7.90 5.66 -6.53
N PHE A 348 -7.58 5.24 -7.75
CA PHE A 348 -6.28 5.50 -8.32
C PHE A 348 -5.99 7.00 -8.49
N GLU A 349 -6.91 7.77 -9.08
CA GLU A 349 -6.74 9.21 -9.30
C GLU A 349 -6.84 9.99 -8.00
N GLY A 350 -7.87 9.70 -7.20
CA GLY A 350 -8.26 10.46 -6.04
C GLY A 350 -7.42 10.19 -4.81
N PHE A 351 -6.83 9.00 -4.65
CA PHE A 351 -6.08 8.62 -3.46
C PHE A 351 -4.65 8.17 -3.79
N VAL A 352 -4.47 7.14 -4.61
CA VAL A 352 -3.16 6.52 -4.83
C VAL A 352 -2.19 7.49 -5.53
N THR A 353 -2.64 8.16 -6.60
CA THR A 353 -1.81 9.09 -7.38
C THR A 353 -1.29 10.25 -6.52
N ARG A 354 -2.12 10.80 -5.62
CA ARG A 354 -1.69 11.88 -4.72
C ARG A 354 -0.56 11.45 -3.79
N ARG A 355 -0.56 10.20 -3.33
CA ARG A 355 0.48 9.66 -2.43
C ARG A 355 1.74 9.24 -3.19
N LEU A 356 1.59 8.65 -4.38
CA LEU A 356 2.75 8.29 -5.21
C LEU A 356 3.51 9.54 -5.70
N LYS A 357 2.82 10.68 -5.83
CA LYS A 357 3.39 11.97 -6.23
C LYS A 357 3.89 12.85 -5.08
N THR A 358 4.08 12.30 -3.88
CA THR A 358 4.60 13.07 -2.74
C THR A 358 5.94 13.72 -3.08
N GLN A 359 6.06 15.00 -2.77
CA GLN A 359 7.11 15.88 -3.27
C GLN A 359 8.31 15.95 -2.30
N PRO A 360 9.45 16.53 -2.71
CA PRO A 360 10.60 16.70 -1.83
C PRO A 360 10.24 17.49 -0.57
N GLY A 361 10.53 16.92 0.60
CA GLY A 361 10.26 17.54 1.90
C GLY A 361 8.83 17.36 2.43
N GLU A 362 7.95 16.66 1.70
CA GLU A 362 6.58 16.34 2.14
C GLU A 362 6.43 14.95 2.75
N PHE A 363 7.48 14.11 2.67
CA PHE A 363 7.49 12.82 3.36
C PHE A 363 7.57 13.02 4.87
N GLU A 364 6.48 12.69 5.56
CA GLU A 364 6.44 12.74 7.03
C GLU A 364 7.19 11.56 7.63
N ILE A 365 7.98 11.82 8.67
CA ILE A 365 8.56 10.77 9.49
C ILE A 365 7.50 10.35 10.50
N ALA A 366 6.94 9.15 10.32
CA ALA A 366 5.89 8.67 11.21
C ALA A 366 6.46 8.12 12.51
N SER A 367 5.90 8.60 13.63
CA SER A 367 6.15 8.04 14.95
C SER A 367 5.40 6.72 15.16
N ASP A 368 5.97 5.87 16.02
CA ASP A 368 5.32 4.64 16.45
C ASP A 368 4.05 4.97 17.25
N PRO A 369 2.90 4.33 16.95
CA PRO A 369 1.70 4.47 17.76
C PRO A 369 1.93 4.01 19.22
N PRO A 370 1.27 4.66 20.20
CA PRO A 370 1.38 4.27 21.59
C PRO A 370 0.84 2.84 21.81
N PRO A 371 1.46 2.04 22.70
CA PRO A 371 0.96 0.71 23.03
C PRO A 371 -0.50 0.75 23.53
N GLY A 372 -1.34 -0.18 23.04
CA GLY A 372 -2.71 -0.35 23.53
C GLY A 372 -3.76 0.63 22.98
N SER A 373 -3.44 1.50 22.02
CA SER A 373 -4.39 2.49 21.47
C SER A 373 -5.51 1.93 20.55
N ASN A 374 -5.60 0.61 20.40
CA ASN A 374 -6.20 -0.02 19.22
C ASN A 374 -7.19 -1.13 19.63
N ALA A 375 -8.36 -0.76 20.13
CA ALA A 375 -9.46 -1.70 20.30
C ALA A 375 -10.79 -1.03 19.89
N PRO A 376 -11.43 -1.47 18.80
CA PRO A 376 -12.84 -1.16 18.58
C PRO A 376 -13.70 -1.83 19.66
N SER A 377 -14.99 -1.47 19.71
CA SER A 377 -15.96 -2.09 20.62
C SER A 377 -15.97 -3.62 20.51
N SER A 378 -16.12 -4.30 21.65
CA SER A 378 -16.24 -5.76 21.70
C SER A 378 -17.51 -6.20 20.98
N GLN A 379 -17.36 -6.96 19.91
CA GLN A 379 -18.47 -7.57 19.19
C GLN A 379 -18.88 -8.90 19.84
N GLN A 380 -20.18 -9.21 19.83
CA GLN A 380 -20.70 -10.47 20.34
C GLN A 380 -21.10 -11.38 19.17
N PHE A 381 -20.72 -12.64 19.24
CA PHE A 381 -21.05 -13.66 18.26
C PHE A 381 -21.67 -14.87 18.95
N SER A 382 -22.58 -15.55 18.26
CA SER A 382 -22.96 -16.91 18.64
C SER A 382 -21.80 -17.88 18.38
N ARG A 383 -21.89 -19.09 18.93
CA ARG A 383 -21.03 -20.19 18.46
C ARG A 383 -21.27 -20.41 16.96
N VAL A 384 -20.25 -20.90 16.25
CA VAL A 384 -20.46 -21.38 14.88
C VAL A 384 -21.11 -22.77 14.94
N TYR A 385 -22.19 -22.94 14.19
CA TYR A 385 -22.88 -24.21 14.03
C TYR A 385 -22.50 -24.77 12.66
N THR A 386 -22.01 -26.00 12.62
CA THR A 386 -21.59 -26.69 11.40
C THR A 386 -22.36 -27.99 11.26
N GLY A 387 -22.56 -28.46 10.02
CA GLY A 387 -23.20 -29.74 9.76
C GLY A 387 -23.12 -30.16 8.30
N HIS A 388 -23.67 -31.33 8.02
CA HIS A 388 -23.81 -31.91 6.69
C HIS A 388 -25.28 -32.26 6.45
N LEU A 389 -25.77 -32.04 5.24
CA LEU A 389 -27.12 -32.43 4.82
C LEU A 389 -27.07 -33.33 3.59
N ASP A 390 -27.60 -34.55 3.72
CA ASP A 390 -27.82 -35.45 2.59
C ASP A 390 -29.03 -35.00 1.73
N PRO A 391 -29.11 -35.40 0.45
CA PRO A 391 -30.26 -35.08 -0.40
C PRO A 391 -31.60 -35.50 0.21
N GLY A 392 -32.54 -34.54 0.30
CA GLY A 392 -33.85 -34.72 0.92
C GLY A 392 -33.89 -34.39 2.43
N GLU A 393 -32.75 -34.12 3.06
CA GLU A 393 -32.70 -33.77 4.48
C GLU A 393 -33.04 -32.31 4.78
N THR A 394 -33.40 -32.08 6.03
CA THR A 394 -33.68 -30.77 6.62
C THR A 394 -33.13 -30.73 8.04
N GLN A 395 -32.48 -29.62 8.41
CA GLN A 395 -31.92 -29.41 9.75
C GLN A 395 -32.26 -28.04 10.30
N ASP A 396 -32.66 -28.00 11.57
CA ASP A 396 -32.83 -26.76 12.33
C ASP A 396 -31.56 -26.39 13.10
N VAL A 397 -31.07 -25.19 12.87
CA VAL A 397 -30.01 -24.56 13.67
C VAL A 397 -30.63 -23.54 14.62
N VAL A 398 -30.58 -23.86 15.92
CA VAL A 398 -31.16 -23.02 16.96
C VAL A 398 -30.12 -22.04 17.49
N ILE A 399 -30.40 -20.74 17.38
CA ILE A 399 -29.58 -19.65 17.90
C ILE A 399 -30.42 -18.83 18.87
N ASN A 400 -29.99 -18.72 20.13
CA ASN A 400 -30.68 -17.89 21.12
C ASN A 400 -30.21 -16.44 20.99
N ILE A 401 -31.16 -15.51 21.02
CA ILE A 401 -30.90 -14.07 21.02
C ILE A 401 -31.22 -13.52 22.41
N ASP A 402 -30.24 -12.86 23.01
CA ASP A 402 -30.35 -12.29 24.35
C ASP A 402 -31.21 -11.01 24.39
N PRO A 403 -31.74 -10.64 25.57
CA PRO A 403 -32.35 -9.34 25.77
C PRO A 403 -31.40 -8.19 25.41
N ASN A 404 -31.95 -7.12 24.84
CA ASN A 404 -31.24 -5.89 24.45
C ASN A 404 -30.33 -5.99 23.22
N VAL A 405 -30.31 -7.12 22.50
CA VAL A 405 -29.74 -7.18 21.15
C VAL A 405 -30.55 -6.25 20.24
N THR A 406 -29.88 -5.26 19.64
CA THR A 406 -30.47 -4.28 18.74
C THR A 406 -30.41 -4.72 17.28
N VAL A 407 -29.41 -5.51 16.90
CA VAL A 407 -29.33 -6.17 15.58
C VAL A 407 -28.75 -7.56 15.72
N ALA A 408 -29.35 -8.52 15.01
CA ALA A 408 -28.79 -9.86 14.81
C ALA A 408 -28.60 -10.13 13.32
N ASN A 409 -27.35 -10.27 12.88
CA ASN A 409 -26.96 -10.59 11.52
C ASN A 409 -26.50 -12.05 11.44
N PHE A 410 -26.94 -12.77 10.43
CA PHE A 410 -26.63 -14.18 10.22
C PHE A 410 -25.77 -14.31 8.97
N ALA A 411 -24.64 -15.01 9.10
CA ALA A 411 -23.80 -15.41 7.99
C ALA A 411 -23.95 -16.91 7.77
N LEU A 412 -24.21 -17.30 6.54
CA LEU A 412 -24.29 -18.69 6.13
C LEU A 412 -23.31 -19.00 5.02
N PHE A 413 -22.60 -20.10 5.22
CA PHE A 413 -21.79 -20.78 4.23
C PHE A 413 -22.45 -22.11 3.87
N ASP A 414 -22.49 -22.39 2.57
CA ASP A 414 -22.92 -23.65 1.97
C ASP A 414 -21.94 -23.96 0.85
N THR A 415 -21.28 -25.12 0.95
CA THR A 415 -20.27 -25.60 -0.03
C THR A 415 -20.82 -25.71 -1.45
N THR A 416 -22.12 -25.91 -1.60
CA THR A 416 -22.82 -26.17 -2.86
C THR A 416 -23.70 -25.02 -3.31
N ARG A 417 -24.01 -24.08 -2.41
CA ARG A 417 -24.91 -22.93 -2.63
C ARG A 417 -26.30 -23.35 -3.12
N SER A 418 -26.74 -24.51 -2.67
CA SER A 418 -27.98 -25.16 -3.09
C SER A 418 -29.04 -25.23 -1.98
N LEU A 419 -28.66 -24.92 -0.74
CA LEU A 419 -29.55 -25.01 0.41
C LEU A 419 -30.61 -23.90 0.39
N THR A 420 -31.85 -24.28 0.67
CA THR A 420 -32.97 -23.37 0.90
C THR A 420 -33.06 -23.04 2.38
N ILE A 421 -33.24 -21.76 2.72
CA ILE A 421 -33.17 -21.24 4.07
C ILE A 421 -34.52 -20.71 4.51
N PHE A 422 -34.94 -21.07 5.72
CA PHE A 422 -36.11 -20.50 6.36
C PHE A 422 -35.79 -20.09 7.79
N VAL A 423 -36.29 -18.94 8.22
CA VAL A 423 -36.04 -18.42 9.56
C VAL A 423 -37.33 -18.45 10.36
N THR A 424 -37.29 -18.98 11.58
CA THR A 424 -38.40 -18.94 12.54
C THR A 424 -37.97 -18.11 13.74
N GLY A 425 -38.67 -17.00 13.97
CA GLY A 425 -38.39 -16.09 15.08
C GLY A 425 -38.86 -16.63 16.43
N ALA A 426 -38.50 -15.95 17.52
CA ALA A 426 -38.86 -16.34 18.88
C ALA A 426 -40.39 -16.42 19.17
N SER A 427 -41.23 -15.87 18.29
CA SER A 427 -42.69 -16.04 18.34
C SER A 427 -43.17 -17.42 17.85
N GLY A 428 -42.29 -18.22 17.24
CA GLY A 428 -42.66 -19.44 16.51
C GLY A 428 -43.17 -19.18 15.09
N GLN A 429 -43.22 -17.92 14.64
CA GLN A 429 -43.63 -17.56 13.29
C GLN A 429 -42.46 -17.73 12.32
N ARG A 430 -42.72 -18.41 11.20
CA ARG A 430 -41.80 -18.45 10.06
C ARG A 430 -41.79 -17.10 9.38
N LEU A 431 -40.60 -16.54 9.23
CA LEU A 431 -40.32 -15.26 8.63
C LEU A 431 -39.91 -15.49 7.18
N GLU A 432 -40.55 -14.75 6.27
CA GLU A 432 -40.09 -14.62 4.91
C GLU A 432 -38.98 -13.57 4.90
N LEU A 433 -37.81 -13.92 4.36
CA LEU A 433 -36.69 -12.99 4.26
C LEU A 433 -36.97 -12.03 3.10
N ASP A 434 -37.10 -10.75 3.40
CA ASP A 434 -37.22 -9.68 2.41
C ASP A 434 -35.85 -9.03 2.14
N ALA A 435 -35.55 -8.78 0.86
CA ALA A 435 -34.25 -8.26 0.45
C ALA A 435 -33.94 -6.87 1.04
N VAL A 436 -34.96 -6.04 1.24
CA VAL A 436 -34.82 -4.67 1.75
C VAL A 436 -34.89 -4.67 3.28
N GLU A 437 -35.89 -5.31 3.87
CA GLU A 437 -36.07 -5.29 5.33
C GLU A 437 -34.99 -6.08 6.08
N ASN A 438 -34.55 -7.20 5.50
CA ASN A 438 -33.55 -8.08 6.10
C ASN A 438 -32.17 -7.95 5.47
N GLY A 439 -31.99 -7.01 4.52
CA GLY A 439 -30.71 -6.74 3.90
C GLY A 439 -30.04 -7.99 3.32
N ILE A 440 -30.78 -8.75 2.52
CA ILE A 440 -30.27 -10.04 2.03
C ILE A 440 -29.11 -9.78 1.06
N ILE A 441 -27.93 -10.30 1.41
CA ILE A 441 -26.80 -10.40 0.50
C ILE A 441 -26.64 -11.85 0.07
N ARG A 442 -26.75 -12.08 -1.24
CA ARG A 442 -26.35 -13.33 -1.89
C ARG A 442 -25.11 -13.06 -2.72
N VAL A 443 -24.05 -13.84 -2.48
CA VAL A 443 -22.81 -13.70 -3.24
C VAL A 443 -22.60 -14.95 -4.08
N ASP A 444 -22.93 -14.87 -5.37
CA ASP A 444 -22.77 -15.96 -6.34
C ASP A 444 -21.35 -16.07 -6.91
N ASP A 445 -20.35 -15.55 -6.19
CA ASP A 445 -18.93 -15.71 -6.53
C ASP A 445 -18.29 -16.83 -5.69
N PRO A 446 -17.82 -17.95 -6.29
CA PRO A 446 -17.23 -19.09 -5.57
C PRO A 446 -15.96 -18.74 -4.79
N SER A 447 -15.33 -17.59 -5.06
CA SER A 447 -14.21 -17.07 -4.28
C SER A 447 -14.64 -16.50 -2.92
N THR A 448 -15.93 -16.29 -2.69
CA THR A 448 -16.41 -15.73 -1.42
C THR A 448 -16.84 -16.82 -0.45
N MET A 449 -16.42 -16.65 0.81
CA MET A 449 -16.61 -17.64 1.88
C MET A 449 -17.93 -17.47 2.64
N ILE A 450 -18.73 -16.47 2.27
CA ILE A 450 -20.09 -16.26 2.76
C ILE A 450 -20.97 -16.21 1.54
N TYR A 451 -21.89 -17.17 1.44
CA TYR A 451 -22.81 -17.26 0.32
C TYR A 451 -24.07 -16.43 0.58
N LEU A 452 -24.56 -16.43 1.83
CA LEU A 452 -25.79 -15.74 2.21
C LEU A 452 -25.60 -14.99 3.53
N GLY A 453 -25.99 -13.72 3.54
CA GLY A 453 -26.12 -12.90 4.74
C GLY A 453 -27.50 -12.26 4.85
N TYR A 454 -28.01 -12.12 6.06
CA TYR A 454 -29.27 -11.41 6.34
C TYR A 454 -29.34 -10.96 7.80
N GLY A 455 -30.14 -9.96 8.11
CA GLY A 455 -30.25 -9.35 9.43
C GLY A 455 -31.66 -9.09 9.92
N PHE A 456 -31.77 -8.88 11.24
CA PHE A 456 -33.00 -8.45 11.91
C PHE A 456 -32.72 -7.29 12.86
N LYS A 457 -33.47 -6.19 12.71
CA LYS A 457 -33.47 -5.07 13.68
C LYS A 457 -34.38 -5.40 14.85
N GLN A 458 -33.93 -5.07 16.05
CA GLN A 458 -34.63 -5.28 17.32
C GLN A 458 -35.26 -6.68 17.42
N PRO A 459 -34.47 -7.75 17.22
CA PRO A 459 -34.99 -9.11 17.24
C PRO A 459 -35.64 -9.41 18.59
N ARG A 460 -36.81 -10.06 18.57
CA ARG A 460 -37.46 -10.53 19.79
C ARG A 460 -36.51 -11.49 20.52
N PRO A 461 -36.18 -11.26 21.81
CA PRO A 461 -35.33 -12.17 22.57
C PRO A 461 -35.92 -13.58 22.64
N GLY A 462 -35.06 -14.58 22.66
CA GLY A 462 -35.45 -15.99 22.80
C GLY A 462 -34.92 -16.88 21.68
N ARG A 463 -35.61 -18.01 21.47
CA ARG A 463 -35.18 -19.10 20.58
C ARG A 463 -35.46 -18.76 19.12
N TRP A 464 -34.42 -18.59 18.30
CA TRP A 464 -34.55 -18.49 16.85
C TRP A 464 -34.09 -19.80 16.20
N ALA A 465 -34.76 -20.22 15.14
CA ALA A 465 -34.39 -21.41 14.38
C ALA A 465 -34.17 -21.06 12.90
N VAL A 466 -33.01 -21.45 12.37
CA VAL A 466 -32.70 -21.38 10.94
C VAL A 466 -32.81 -22.79 10.38
N THR A 467 -33.85 -23.03 9.60
CA THR A 467 -34.11 -24.31 8.93
C THR A 467 -33.38 -24.33 7.59
N LEU A 468 -32.48 -25.29 7.45
CA LEU A 468 -31.70 -25.58 6.26
C LEU A 468 -32.36 -26.77 5.55
N GLN A 469 -32.72 -26.62 4.28
CA GLN A 469 -33.35 -27.67 3.49
C GLN A 469 -32.61 -27.87 2.18
N THR A 470 -32.27 -29.12 1.86
CA THR A 470 -31.70 -29.45 0.55
C THR A 470 -32.72 -29.22 -0.58
N SER A 471 -32.23 -28.82 -1.75
CA SER A 471 -33.06 -28.57 -2.93
C SER A 471 -32.75 -29.56 -4.03
N SER A 472 -33.50 -29.51 -5.13
CA SER A 472 -33.23 -30.35 -6.31
C SER A 472 -31.88 -30.05 -6.97
N SER A 473 -31.22 -28.94 -6.65
CA SER A 473 -29.86 -28.63 -7.12
C SER A 473 -28.76 -29.09 -6.16
N THR A 474 -29.11 -29.65 -4.98
CA THR A 474 -28.11 -30.19 -4.06
C THR A 474 -27.48 -31.46 -4.65
N PRO A 475 -26.13 -31.52 -4.75
CA PRO A 475 -25.43 -32.69 -5.27
C PRO A 475 -25.72 -33.96 -4.46
N VAL A 476 -25.52 -35.13 -5.08
CA VAL A 476 -25.66 -36.43 -4.42
C VAL A 476 -24.72 -36.62 -3.22
N SER A 477 -23.62 -35.87 -3.18
CA SER A 477 -22.68 -35.84 -2.06
C SER A 477 -23.17 -35.01 -0.87
N GLY A 478 -24.38 -34.45 -0.93
CA GLY A 478 -24.91 -33.55 0.09
C GLY A 478 -24.24 -32.17 0.06
N ALA A 479 -24.50 -31.39 1.10
CA ALA A 479 -23.94 -30.06 1.30
C ALA A 479 -23.46 -29.87 2.75
N ASP A 480 -22.18 -29.54 2.91
CA ASP A 480 -21.67 -29.02 4.18
C ASP A 480 -22.07 -27.57 4.35
N PHE A 481 -22.48 -27.21 5.57
CA PHE A 481 -22.85 -25.85 5.91
C PHE A 481 -22.18 -25.36 7.19
N ALA A 482 -22.10 -24.05 7.31
CA ALA A 482 -21.91 -23.40 8.60
C ALA A 482 -22.74 -22.13 8.72
N ILE A 483 -23.18 -21.85 9.94
CA ILE A 483 -23.93 -20.66 10.27
C ILE A 483 -23.43 -20.05 11.58
N ALA A 484 -23.33 -18.73 11.58
CA ALA A 484 -23.03 -17.94 12.76
C ALA A 484 -23.93 -16.70 12.79
N ALA A 485 -24.13 -16.15 13.98
CA ALA A 485 -24.83 -14.89 14.17
C ALA A 485 -23.92 -13.87 14.86
N GLN A 486 -23.91 -12.65 14.33
CA GLN A 486 -23.26 -11.48 14.89
C GLN A 486 -24.34 -10.61 15.57
N PHE A 487 -24.05 -10.15 16.78
CA PHE A 487 -25.00 -9.36 17.57
C PHE A 487 -24.43 -7.96 17.85
N ASN A 488 -25.26 -6.94 17.60
CA ASN A 488 -25.07 -5.58 18.09
C ASN A 488 -26.04 -5.34 19.26
N GLY A 489 -25.58 -4.68 20.32
CA GLY A 489 -26.34 -4.55 21.57
C GLY A 489 -26.43 -5.87 22.34
N GLY A 490 -26.83 -5.82 23.61
CA GLY A 490 -26.89 -6.99 24.50
C GLY A 490 -26.15 -6.76 25.82
N ALA A 491 -26.12 -7.77 26.69
CA ALA A 491 -25.39 -7.68 27.95
C ALA A 491 -23.88 -7.65 27.67
N LEU A 492 -23.23 -6.51 27.92
CA LEU A 492 -21.76 -6.44 28.06
C LEU A 492 -21.43 -7.15 29.39
N LEU A 493 -21.03 -8.42 29.31
CA LEU A 493 -20.47 -9.12 30.47
C LEU A 493 -19.08 -8.60 30.80
#